data_AF-E9JM92-F1
#
_entry.id   AF-E9JM92-F1
#
_cell.length_a   1.000
_cell.length_b   1.000
_cell.length_c   1.000
_cell.angle_alpha   90.00
_cell.angle_beta   90.00
_cell.angle_gamma   90.00
#
_symmetry.space_group_name_H-M   'P 1'
#
loop_
_entity.id
_entity.type
_entity.pdbx_description
1 polymer ?
#
loop_
_entity_poly.entity_id
_entity_poly.type
_entity_poly.pdbx_seq_one_letter_code
_entity_poly.pdbx_strand_id
1 'polypeptide(L)' 'YELPDGQVITIGNDRFRCPETLFQPSFLGMESGGIHETTFNSIMKCDVDIRKDLYANTVLSGGTTMYPGIADRMQKEITA' A
#
# COMPACT_ATOMS: atom_id res chain seq x y z
N TYR A 1 -23.55 0.23 4.80
CA TYR A 1 -23.59 0.01 3.36
C TYR A 1 -24.87 -0.73 3.05
N GLU A 2 -25.63 -0.28 2.07
CA GLU A 2 -26.88 -0.93 1.65
C GLU A 2 -26.57 -1.90 0.52
N LEU A 3 -26.97 -3.16 0.70
CA LEU A 3 -26.82 -4.23 -0.29
C LEU A 3 -27.93 -4.13 -1.35
N PRO A 4 -27.76 -4.76 -2.54
CA PRO A 4 -28.75 -4.69 -3.62
C PRO A 4 -30.15 -5.23 -3.26
N ASP A 5 -30.27 -6.03 -2.20
CA ASP A 5 -31.53 -6.54 -1.66
C ASP A 5 -32.18 -5.60 -0.62
N GLY A 6 -31.58 -4.44 -0.37
CA GLY A 6 -32.03 -3.44 0.60
C GLY A 6 -31.52 -3.67 2.03
N GLN A 7 -30.75 -4.73 2.29
CA GLN A 7 -30.18 -4.96 3.62
C GLN A 7 -29.07 -3.95 3.92
N VAL A 8 -29.15 -3.26 5.07
CA VAL A 8 -28.09 -2.36 5.53
C VAL A 8 -27.14 -3.09 6.47
N ILE A 9 -25.85 -3.10 6.14
CA ILE A 9 -24.77 -3.65 6.96
C ILE A 9 -23.85 -2.56 7.51
N THR A 10 -23.29 -2.78 8.69
CA THR A 10 -22.26 -1.93 9.27
C THR A 10 -20.89 -2.45 8.86
N ILE A 11 -20.08 -1.60 8.22
CA ILE A 11 -18.68 -1.90 7.91
C ILE A 11 -17.81 -1.16 8.92
N GLY A 12 -17.15 -1.93 9.80
CA GLY A 12 -16.30 -1.39 10.85
C GLY A 12 -14.84 -1.31 10.41
N ASN A 13 -14.00 -2.06 11.11
CA ASN A 13 -12.54 -2.03 10.95
C ASN A 13 -12.05 -2.62 9.62
N ASP A 14 -12.91 -3.37 8.92
CA ASP A 14 -12.60 -3.96 7.61
C ASP A 14 -12.17 -2.91 6.59
N ARG A 15 -12.67 -1.67 6.74
CA ARG A 15 -12.32 -0.51 5.90
C ARG A 15 -10.83 -0.23 5.83
N PHE A 16 -10.07 -0.55 6.89
CA PHE A 16 -8.63 -0.37 6.94
C PHE A 16 -7.87 -1.70 7.03
N ARG A 17 -8.48 -2.78 7.55
CA ARG A 17 -7.85 -4.10 7.59
C ARG A 17 -7.69 -4.72 6.20
N CYS A 18 -8.66 -4.53 5.30
CA CYS A 18 -8.57 -5.04 3.94
C CYS A 18 -7.37 -4.44 3.17
N PRO A 19 -7.19 -3.12 3.09
CA PRO A 19 -6.04 -2.54 2.39
C PRO A 19 -4.69 -2.78 3.12
N GLU A 20 -4.68 -3.11 4.42
CA GLU A 20 -3.44 -3.45 5.13
C GLU A 20 -2.72 -4.66 4.52
N THR A 21 -3.45 -5.55 3.83
CA THR A 21 -2.86 -6.69 3.10
C THR A 21 -1.84 -6.27 2.03
N LEU A 22 -1.90 -5.03 1.53
CA LEU A 22 -0.89 -4.47 0.63
C LEU A 22 0.46 -4.25 1.33
N PHE A 23 0.43 -3.98 2.63
CA PHE A 23 1.62 -3.78 3.47
C PHE A 23 1.99 -5.05 4.24
N GLN A 24 1.02 -5.91 4.55
CA GLN A 24 1.20 -7.17 5.27
C GLN A 24 0.53 -8.34 4.51
N PRO A 25 1.13 -8.83 3.41
CA PRO A 25 0.54 -9.90 2.60
C PRO A 25 0.37 -11.23 3.33
N SER A 26 1.08 -11.42 4.45
CA SER A 26 0.94 -12.59 5.31
C SER A 26 -0.46 -12.80 5.87
N PHE A 27 -1.29 -11.74 5.96
CA PHE A 27 -2.71 -11.85 6.31
C PHE A 27 -3.54 -12.64 5.30
N LEU A 28 -3.05 -12.75 4.06
CA LEU A 28 -3.63 -13.58 3.00
C LEU A 28 -2.93 -14.94 2.87
N GLY A 29 -1.96 -15.25 3.75
CA GLY A 29 -1.11 -16.44 3.63
C GLY A 29 -0.08 -16.35 2.51
N MET A 30 0.22 -15.14 2.02
CA MET A 30 1.20 -14.92 0.96
C MET A 30 2.59 -14.67 1.55
N GLU A 31 3.59 -15.41 1.06
CA GLU A 31 5.00 -15.22 1.40
C GLU A 31 5.65 -14.17 0.46
N SER A 32 5.15 -12.94 0.53
CA SER A 32 5.66 -11.80 -0.22
C SER A 32 5.81 -10.58 0.67
N GLY A 33 6.80 -9.72 0.37
CA GLY A 33 6.94 -8.43 1.03
C GLY A 33 5.81 -7.47 0.66
N GLY A 34 5.54 -6.51 1.54
CA GLY A 34 4.56 -5.46 1.28
C GLY A 34 4.99 -4.51 0.16
N ILE A 35 4.09 -3.63 -0.28
CA ILE A 35 4.39 -2.67 -1.36
C ILE A 35 5.56 -1.73 -1.00
N HIS A 36 5.61 -1.25 0.25
CA HIS A 36 6.72 -0.45 0.79
C HIS A 36 8.07 -1.16 0.70
N GLU A 37 8.17 -2.40 1.18
CA GLU A 37 9.39 -3.22 1.09
C GLU A 37 9.76 -3.53 -0.36
N THR A 38 8.77 -3.82 -1.20
CA THR A 38 9.00 -4.12 -2.61
C THR A 38 9.55 -2.89 -3.35
N THR A 39 9.02 -1.70 -3.07
CA THR A 39 9.54 -0.43 -3.60
C THR A 39 10.97 -0.18 -3.11
N PHE A 40 11.24 -0.32 -1.81
CA PHE A 40 12.59 -0.19 -1.26
C PHE A 40 13.58 -1.15 -1.92
N ASN A 41 13.23 -2.44 -1.99
CA ASN A 41 14.05 -3.49 -2.59
C ASN A 41 14.29 -3.24 -4.09
N SER A 42 13.32 -2.67 -4.80
CA SER A 42 13.48 -2.29 -6.20
C SER A 42 14.51 -1.16 -6.35
N ILE A 43 14.39 -0.09 -5.56
CA ILE A 43 15.34 1.03 -5.58
C ILE A 43 16.74 0.59 -5.13
N MET A 44 16.85 -0.31 -4.15
CA MET A 44 18.13 -0.85 -3.70
C MET A 44 18.84 -1.73 -4.74
N LYS A 45 18.14 -2.21 -5.76
CA LYS A 45 18.74 -2.91 -6.91
C LYS A 45 19.22 -1.94 -8.01
N CYS A 46 18.84 -0.68 -7.95
CA CYS A 46 19.31 0.35 -8.87
C CYS A 46 20.71 0.85 -8.49
N ASP A 47 21.36 1.54 -9.44
CA ASP A 47 22.63 2.23 -9.21
C ASP A 47 22.51 3.22 -8.05
N VAL A 48 23.53 3.29 -7.20
CA VAL A 48 23.57 4.17 -6.02
C VAL A 48 23.36 5.64 -6.39
N ASP A 49 23.85 6.06 -7.56
CA ASP A 49 23.81 7.45 -7.99
C ASP A 49 22.38 7.94 -8.28
N ILE A 50 21.45 7.03 -8.63
CA ILE A 50 20.06 7.38 -8.96
C ILE A 50 19.06 7.14 -7.84
N ARG A 51 19.44 6.45 -6.75
CA ARG A 51 18.48 6.06 -5.69
C ARG A 51 17.82 7.26 -5.03
N LYS A 52 18.58 8.33 -4.79
CA LYS A 52 18.07 9.55 -4.18
C LYS A 52 16.95 10.17 -5.03
N ASP A 53 17.16 10.22 -6.34
CA ASP A 53 16.17 10.78 -7.26
C ASP A 53 14.94 9.88 -7.36
N LEU A 54 15.11 8.55 -7.34
CA LEU A 54 13.98 7.61 -7.30
C LEU A 54 13.14 7.77 -6.03
N TYR A 55 13.77 7.91 -4.86
CA TYR A 55 13.04 8.16 -3.61
C TYR A 55 12.30 9.50 -3.60
N ALA A 56 12.91 10.55 -4.15
CA ALA A 56 12.31 11.88 -4.20
C ALA A 56 11.13 11.97 -5.17
N ASN A 57 11.04 11.07 -6.16
CA ASN A 57 10.07 11.15 -7.26
C ASN A 57 9.17 9.90 -7.36
N THR A 58 8.73 9.36 -6.22
CA THR A 58 7.77 8.25 -6.21
C THR A 58 6.37 8.73 -6.62
N VAL A 59 5.79 8.09 -7.64
CA VAL A 59 4.43 8.38 -8.14
C VAL A 59 3.51 7.21 -7.85
N LEU A 60 2.34 7.49 -7.27
CA LEU A 60 1.28 6.50 -7.07
C LEU A 60 0.27 6.58 -8.22
N SER A 61 -0.05 5.44 -8.82
CA SER A 61 -0.99 5.36 -9.94
C SER A 61 -1.83 4.08 -9.90
N GLY A 62 -3.07 4.16 -10.40
CA GLY A 62 -4.01 3.05 -10.48
C GLY A 62 -5.13 3.12 -9.43
N GLY A 63 -6.22 2.37 -9.65
CA GLY A 63 -7.39 2.44 -8.75
C GLY A 63 -7.09 2.05 -7.31
N THR A 64 -6.21 1.07 -7.10
CA THR A 64 -5.80 0.59 -5.77
C THR A 64 -5.03 1.65 -4.96
N THR A 65 -4.41 2.64 -5.61
CA THR A 65 -3.73 3.74 -4.90
C THR A 65 -4.67 4.86 -4.45
N MET A 66 -5.98 4.68 -4.64
CA MET A 66 -7.00 5.66 -4.21
C MET A 66 -7.50 5.40 -2.77
N TYR A 67 -6.97 4.40 -2.05
CA TYR A 67 -7.29 4.21 -0.64
C TYR A 67 -6.90 5.46 0.18
N PRO A 68 -7.82 6.03 0.98
CA PRO A 68 -7.50 7.17 1.83
C PRO A 68 -6.31 6.87 2.76
N GLY A 69 -5.31 7.75 2.77
CA GLY A 69 -4.11 7.62 3.61
C GLY A 69 -3.01 6.71 3.05
N ILE A 70 -3.18 6.11 1.86
CA ILE A 70 -2.15 5.23 1.29
C ILE A 70 -0.87 6.00 0.92
N ALA A 71 -1.01 7.23 0.43
CA ALA A 71 0.13 8.10 0.11
C ALA A 71 0.93 8.44 1.38
N ASP A 72 0.25 8.86 2.45
CA ASP A 72 0.87 9.18 3.73
C ASP A 72 1.56 7.94 4.34
N ARG A 73 0.93 6.77 4.26
CA ARG A 73 1.51 5.51 4.73
C ARG A 73 2.76 5.16 3.92
N MET A 74 2.70 5.20 2.60
CA MET A 74 3.86 4.92 1.74
C MET A 74 5.03 5.87 2.03
N GLN A 75 4.74 7.17 2.15
CA GLN A 75 5.75 8.17 2.48
C GLN A 75 6.42 7.85 3.83
N LYS A 76 5.63 7.52 4.85
CA LYS A 76 6.12 7.17 6.18
C LYS A 76 7.03 5.94 6.16
N GLU A 77 6.66 4.89 5.44
CA GLU A 77 7.41 3.62 5.41
C GLU A 77 8.69 3.73 4.56
N ILE A 78 8.72 4.60 3.55
CA ILE A 78 9.87 4.74 2.64
C ILE A 78 10.93 5.73 3.17
N THR A 79 10.53 6.69 4.03
CA THR A 79 11.44 7.70 4.58
C THR A 79 12.00 7.38 5.97
N ALA A 80 11.57 6.27 6.58
CA ALA A 80 12.01 5.83 7.90
C ALA A 80 13.38 5.15 7.90
#